data_AF-A0A931VSS7-F1
#
_entry.id   AF-A0A931VSS7-F1
#
_cell.length_a   1.000
_cell.length_b   1.000
_cell.length_c   1.000
_cell.angle_alpha   90.00
_cell.angle_beta   90.00
_cell.angle_gamma   90.00
#
_symmetry.space_group_name_H-M   'P 1'
#
loop_
_entity.id
_entity.type
_entity.pdbx_description
1 polymer ?
#
loop_
_entity_poly.entity_id
_entity_poly.type
_entity_poly.pdbx_seq_one_letter_code
_entity_poly.pdbx_strand_id
1 'polypeptide(L)'
;MAASEFHEGKKYVFKKSGGAWRTSEQMIQMYEKWAKAYPIVSLEDWVVDRFGRTLYNVYFKEYSEKVWGIDCERICMEWIDQRIQGLSLRRAIKEAFLGSNGGGMATLADRFLYPAGGIGRIAENLQEGIERNGRVLTDARIGELRHDGLRLERAVVNGPGSPGDFPGEEFVSTLPLTSLVGMLRP
;
A
#
# COMPACT_ATOMS: atom_id res chain seq x y z
N MET A 1 -2.90 -5.51 7.46
CA MET A 1 -4.03 -6.09 6.69
C MET A 1 -3.67 -7.52 6.35
N ALA A 2 -4.40 -8.48 6.94
CA ALA A 2 -4.18 -9.90 6.68
C ALA A 2 -4.94 -10.28 5.40
N ALA A 3 -4.22 -10.78 4.40
CA ALA A 3 -4.78 -11.43 3.23
C ALA A 3 -5.68 -12.60 3.69
N SER A 4 -6.97 -12.55 3.38
CA SER A 4 -7.87 -13.69 3.52
C SER A 4 -7.96 -14.37 2.16
N GLU A 5 -7.09 -15.36 1.95
CA GLU A 5 -7.22 -16.31 0.85
C GLU A 5 -8.21 -17.41 1.23
N PHE A 6 -8.93 -17.87 0.21
CA PHE A 6 -9.83 -19.03 0.14
C PHE A 6 -11.27 -18.88 0.69
N HIS A 7 -12.19 -18.79 -0.27
CA HIS A 7 -13.62 -19.03 -0.15
C HIS A 7 -13.89 -20.52 -0.45
N GLU A 8 -13.96 -21.36 0.58
CA GLU A 8 -14.46 -22.74 0.46
C GLU A 8 -15.87 -22.82 1.06
N GLY A 9 -16.86 -23.19 0.25
CA GLY A 9 -18.19 -23.59 0.73
C GLY A 9 -18.94 -22.58 1.61
N LYS A 10 -18.83 -21.26 1.33
CA LYS A 10 -19.45 -20.13 2.05
C LYS A 10 -18.82 -19.76 3.41
N LYS A 11 -17.56 -20.12 3.67
CA LYS A 11 -16.87 -19.81 4.93
C LYS A 11 -15.50 -19.16 4.67
N TYR A 12 -15.14 -18.17 5.50
CA TYR A 12 -13.85 -17.47 5.46
C TYR A 12 -12.94 -17.95 6.60
N VAL A 13 -11.68 -18.25 6.30
CA VAL A 13 -10.72 -18.83 7.26
C VAL A 13 -9.61 -17.84 7.59
N PHE A 14 -9.45 -17.50 8.87
CA PHE A 14 -8.33 -16.66 9.36
C PHE A 14 -7.20 -17.53 9.92
N LYS A 15 -6.15 -17.76 9.12
CA LYS A 15 -5.00 -18.60 9.54
C LYS A 15 -4.15 -18.00 10.66
N LYS A 16 -4.20 -16.69 10.92
CA LYS A 16 -3.27 -16.01 11.86
C LYS A 16 -3.84 -15.77 13.27
N SER A 17 -5.06 -16.22 13.58
CA SER A 17 -5.74 -15.93 14.86
C SER A 17 -6.54 -17.12 15.42
N GLY A 18 -5.98 -18.32 15.36
CA GLY A 18 -6.58 -19.48 16.03
C GLY A 18 -7.90 -19.97 15.41
N GLY A 19 -7.99 -20.00 14.08
CA GLY A 19 -8.92 -20.88 13.37
C GLY A 19 -10.42 -20.69 13.62
N ALA A 20 -10.89 -19.47 13.89
CA ALA A 20 -12.32 -19.21 13.98
C ALA A 20 -12.96 -19.19 12.59
N TRP A 21 -13.81 -20.18 12.29
CA TRP A 21 -14.71 -20.19 11.14
C TRP A 21 -15.72 -19.05 11.27
N ARG A 22 -15.84 -18.21 10.23
CA ARG A 22 -16.89 -17.18 10.18
C ARG A 22 -17.71 -17.32 8.92
N THR A 23 -19.03 -17.35 9.07
CA THR A 23 -19.98 -17.22 7.95
C THR A 23 -20.00 -15.76 7.45
N SER A 24 -20.54 -15.52 6.25
CA SER A 24 -20.69 -14.15 5.71
C SER A 24 -21.43 -13.21 6.67
N GLU A 25 -22.44 -13.70 7.38
CA GLU A 25 -23.18 -12.93 8.40
C GLU A 25 -22.32 -12.58 9.61
N GLN A 26 -21.52 -13.53 10.11
CA GLN A 26 -20.58 -13.28 11.21
C GLN A 26 -19.44 -12.34 10.79
N MET A 27 -19.03 -12.40 9.53
CA MET A 27 -18.08 -11.45 8.94
C MET A 27 -18.68 -10.05 8.88
N ILE A 28 -19.92 -9.91 8.41
CA ILE A 28 -20.64 -8.63 8.39
C ILE A 28 -20.76 -8.06 9.81
N GLN A 29 -21.16 -8.86 10.80
CA GLN A 29 -21.25 -8.41 12.20
C GLN A 29 -19.88 -8.02 12.79
N MET A 30 -18.81 -8.74 12.42
CA MET A 30 -17.46 -8.42 12.85
C MET A 30 -17.01 -7.09 12.24
N TYR A 31 -17.20 -6.88 10.94
CA TYR A 31 -16.89 -5.62 10.27
C TYR A 31 -17.76 -4.47 10.78
N GLU A 32 -19.05 -4.71 11.06
CA GLU A 32 -19.94 -3.71 11.65
C GLU A 32 -19.48 -3.31 13.05
N LYS A 33 -19.07 -4.28 13.88
CA LYS A 33 -18.49 -4.03 15.19
C LYS A 33 -17.18 -3.27 15.10
N TRP A 34 -16.32 -3.60 14.14
CA TRP A 34 -15.06 -2.89 13.91
C TRP A 34 -15.28 -1.49 13.38
N ALA A 35 -16.21 -1.29 12.45
CA ALA A 35 -16.59 0.03 11.94
C ALA A 35 -17.17 0.92 13.04
N LYS A 36 -17.89 0.34 14.02
CA LYS A 36 -18.36 1.06 15.22
C LYS A 36 -17.27 1.33 16.25
N ALA A 37 -16.32 0.40 16.43
CA ALA A 37 -15.23 0.53 17.40
C ALA A 37 -14.08 1.43 16.89
N TYR A 38 -13.90 1.50 15.57
CA TYR A 38 -12.92 2.32 14.87
C TYR A 38 -13.67 3.21 13.89
N PRO A 39 -14.26 4.34 14.34
CA PRO A 39 -14.87 5.29 13.42
C PRO A 39 -13.83 5.71 12.38
N ILE A 40 -14.26 5.89 11.13
CA ILE A 40 -13.41 6.40 10.06
C ILE A 40 -13.04 7.83 10.43
N VAL A 41 -11.87 8.00 11.06
CA VAL A 41 -11.30 9.31 11.40
C VAL A 41 -10.58 9.81 10.15
N SER A 42 -11.02 10.93 9.59
CA SER A 42 -10.31 11.57 8.50
C SER A 42 -9.01 12.21 9.01
N LEU A 43 -8.09 12.53 8.09
CA LEU A 43 -6.87 13.27 8.44
C LEU A 43 -7.21 14.58 9.13
N GLU A 44 -8.24 15.26 8.63
CA GLU A 44 -8.77 16.47 9.23
C GLU A 44 -9.20 16.24 10.68
N ASP A 45 -10.10 15.28 10.92
CA ASP A 45 -10.65 15.02 12.25
C ASP A 45 -9.57 14.76 13.29
N TRP A 46 -8.56 13.95 12.94
CA TRP A 46 -7.48 13.60 13.85
C TRP A 46 -6.51 14.75 14.11
N VAL A 47 -6.19 15.56 13.09
CA VAL A 47 -5.30 16.72 13.28
C VAL A 47 -6.02 17.79 14.10
N VAL A 48 -7.30 18.03 13.83
CA VAL A 48 -8.11 19.01 14.56
C VAL A 48 -8.27 18.58 16.02
N ASP A 49 -8.56 17.31 16.31
CA ASP A 49 -8.67 16.77 17.67
C ASP A 49 -7.37 16.96 18.48
N ARG A 50 -6.21 16.75 17.84
CA ARG A 50 -4.92 16.74 18.56
C ARG A 50 -4.20 18.08 18.62
N PHE A 51 -4.41 18.93 17.64
CA PHE A 51 -3.63 20.16 17.45
C PHE A 51 -4.51 21.40 17.26
N GLY A 52 -5.82 21.22 17.10
CA GLY A 52 -6.77 22.31 16.88
C GLY A 52 -6.95 22.69 15.42
N ARG A 53 -8.11 23.27 15.14
CA ARG A 53 -8.55 23.68 13.79
C ARG A 53 -7.63 24.71 13.15
N THR A 54 -7.06 25.62 13.94
CA THR A 54 -6.15 26.66 13.43
C THR A 54 -4.87 26.07 12.84
N LEU A 55 -4.22 25.15 13.55
CA LEU A 55 -2.96 24.57 13.06
C LEU A 55 -3.20 23.66 11.84
N TYR A 56 -4.32 22.95 11.83
CA TYR A 56 -4.77 22.20 10.66
C TYR A 56 -4.85 23.09 9.42
N ASN A 57 -5.55 24.22 9.51
CA ASN A 57 -5.76 25.12 8.37
C ASN A 57 -4.46 25.78 7.88
N VAL A 58 -3.54 26.14 8.78
CA VAL A 58 -2.31 26.87 8.42
C VAL A 58 -1.24 25.96 7.82
N TYR A 59 -1.11 24.72 8.30
CA TYR A 59 0.01 23.85 7.92
C TYR A 59 -0.42 22.55 7.24
N PHE A 60 -1.41 21.85 7.77
CA PHE A 60 -1.69 20.47 7.36
C PHE A 60 -2.55 20.39 6.12
N LYS A 61 -3.61 21.20 6.06
CA LYS A 61 -4.60 21.13 4.98
C LYS A 61 -3.95 21.28 3.61
N GLU A 62 -3.34 22.44 3.35
CA GLU A 62 -2.76 22.71 2.04
C GLU A 62 -1.60 21.77 1.68
N TYR A 63 -0.74 21.44 2.64
CA TYR A 63 0.39 20.55 2.39
C TYR A 63 -0.10 19.15 2.00
N SER A 64 -1.02 18.58 2.78
CA SER A 64 -1.55 17.25 2.54
C SER A 64 -2.37 17.19 1.24
N GLU A 65 -3.23 18.16 0.97
CA GLU A 65 -4.01 18.20 -0.28
C GLU A 65 -3.10 18.33 -1.51
N LYS A 66 -2.01 19.12 -1.44
CA LYS A 66 -1.03 19.22 -2.53
C LYS A 66 -0.27 17.92 -2.78
N VAL A 67 0.11 17.20 -1.73
CA VAL A 67 0.85 15.93 -1.84
C VAL A 67 -0.05 14.79 -2.33
N TRP A 68 -1.28 14.73 -1.82
CA TRP A 68 -2.19 13.61 -2.04
C TRP A 68 -3.20 13.83 -3.17
N GLY A 69 -3.41 15.09 -3.59
CA GLY A 69 -4.34 15.45 -4.66
C GLY A 69 -5.82 15.24 -4.30
N ILE A 70 -6.15 15.02 -3.03
CA ILE A 70 -7.51 14.81 -2.50
C ILE A 70 -7.69 15.53 -1.16
N ASP A 71 -8.93 15.89 -0.85
CA ASP A 71 -9.30 16.58 0.40
C ASP A 71 -8.96 15.74 1.63
N CYS A 72 -8.50 16.40 2.71
CA CYS A 72 -8.09 15.72 3.95
C CYS A 72 -9.22 14.92 4.62
N GLU A 73 -10.48 15.29 4.41
CA GLU A 73 -11.67 14.55 4.87
C GLU A 73 -11.77 13.15 4.24
N ARG A 74 -11.16 12.98 3.05
CA ARG A 74 -11.18 11.73 2.28
C ARG A 74 -9.92 10.88 2.48
N ILE A 75 -8.97 11.36 3.27
CA ILE A 75 -7.73 10.65 3.59
C ILE A 75 -7.93 9.88 4.90
N CYS A 76 -7.78 8.56 4.86
CA CYS A 76 -7.93 7.73 6.05
C CYS A 76 -6.74 7.86 7.00
N MET A 77 -7.01 7.99 8.30
CA MET A 77 -5.96 8.15 9.31
C MET A 77 -5.16 6.89 9.61
N GLU A 78 -5.70 5.69 9.36
CA GLU A 78 -5.04 4.44 9.73
C GLU A 78 -3.65 4.30 9.07
N TRP A 79 -3.52 4.76 7.83
CA TRP A 79 -2.25 4.76 7.11
C TRP A 79 -1.28 5.85 7.61
N ILE A 80 -1.83 6.98 8.07
CA ILE A 80 -1.08 8.15 8.51
C ILE A 80 -0.57 7.98 9.94
N ASP A 81 -1.36 7.38 10.84
CA ASP A 81 -0.98 7.18 12.25
C ASP A 81 0.32 6.38 12.33
N GLN A 82 0.52 5.35 11.50
CA GLN A 82 1.80 4.62 11.47
C GLN A 82 3.01 5.48 11.07
N ARG A 83 2.83 6.48 10.20
CA ARG A 83 3.90 7.38 9.75
C ARG A 83 4.12 8.57 10.68
N ILE A 84 3.03 9.16 11.20
CA ILE A 84 3.07 10.30 12.11
C ILE A 84 3.43 9.87 13.54
N GLN A 85 3.20 8.64 13.99
CA GLN A 85 3.66 8.20 15.31
C GLN A 85 5.19 8.10 15.38
N GLY A 86 5.86 7.78 14.26
CA GLY A 86 7.32 7.73 14.18
C GLY A 86 8.00 9.11 14.14
N LEU A 87 7.32 10.10 13.56
CA LEU A 87 7.78 11.47 13.54
C LEU A 87 7.19 12.15 14.77
N SER A 88 7.98 12.59 15.73
CA SER A 88 7.44 13.29 16.91
C SER A 88 6.83 14.66 16.53
N LEU A 89 5.71 14.68 15.81
CA LEU A 89 5.08 15.86 15.20
C LEU A 89 4.65 16.85 16.27
N ARG A 90 4.14 16.33 17.39
CA ARG A 90 3.88 17.10 18.62
C ARG A 90 5.14 17.82 19.13
N ARG A 91 6.29 17.15 19.08
CA ARG A 91 7.58 17.72 19.50
C ARG A 91 8.10 18.72 18.48
N ALA A 92 8.03 18.43 17.19
CA ALA A 92 8.44 19.34 16.12
C ALA A 92 7.64 20.65 16.14
N ILE A 93 6.31 20.57 16.31
CA ILE A 93 5.46 21.74 16.49
C ILE A 93 5.86 22.49 17.77
N LYS A 94 6.00 21.80 18.90
CA LYS A 94 6.39 22.41 20.17
C LYS A 94 7.75 23.13 20.08
N GLU A 95 8.75 22.54 19.45
CA GLU A 95 10.07 23.14 19.24
C GLU A 95 10.02 24.33 18.28
N ALA A 96 9.18 24.29 17.24
CA ALA A 96 8.97 25.43 16.34
C ALA A 96 8.33 26.64 17.06
N PHE A 97 7.45 26.42 18.03
CA PHE A 97 6.78 27.48 18.78
C PHE A 97 7.53 27.94 20.05
N LEU A 98 8.35 27.09 20.69
CA LEU A 98 9.08 27.42 21.92
C LEU A 98 10.54 27.85 21.71
N GLY A 99 11.06 27.84 20.48
CA GLY A 99 12.46 28.16 20.20
C GLY A 99 13.40 27.00 20.59
N SER A 100 14.39 26.73 19.74
CA SER A 100 15.22 25.54 19.81
C SER A 100 16.21 25.56 20.98
N ASN A 101 15.93 24.81 22.05
CA ASN A 101 16.97 24.37 22.98
C ASN A 101 17.59 23.06 22.47
N GLY A 102 18.52 23.19 21.51
CA GLY A 102 19.75 22.39 21.41
C GLY A 102 19.69 20.86 21.45
N GLY A 103 18.58 20.21 21.10
CA GLY A 103 18.51 18.75 20.98
C GLY A 103 18.11 18.35 19.56
N GLY A 104 19.07 17.96 18.73
CA GLY A 104 18.87 17.58 17.34
C GLY A 104 17.64 16.69 17.15
N MET A 105 16.80 17.07 16.20
CA MET A 105 15.61 16.34 15.80
C MET A 105 16.01 14.89 15.49
N ALA A 106 15.42 13.92 16.20
CA ALA A 106 15.60 12.50 15.88
C ALA A 106 14.92 12.25 14.53
N THR A 107 15.66 12.45 13.45
CA THR A 107 15.26 12.02 12.13
C THR A 107 15.32 10.49 12.13
N LEU A 108 14.26 9.83 11.68
CA LEU A 108 14.15 8.36 11.67
C LEU A 108 15.25 7.66 10.85
N ALA A 109 16.08 8.42 10.14
CA ALA A 109 17.32 7.96 9.53
C ALA A 109 18.34 9.11 9.54
N ASP A 110 19.29 9.08 10.49
CA ASP A 110 20.38 10.05 10.56
C ASP A 110 21.29 9.98 9.31
N ARG A 111 21.31 8.83 8.62
CA ARG A 111 22.06 8.61 7.38
C ARG A 111 21.32 7.61 6.50
N PHE A 112 21.23 7.91 5.21
CA PHE A 112 20.71 7.00 4.18
C PHE A 112 21.82 6.73 3.16
N LEU A 113 21.98 5.47 2.75
CA LEU A 113 22.92 5.10 1.69
C LEU A 113 22.26 5.32 0.34
N TYR A 114 22.82 6.22 -0.46
CA TYR A 114 22.35 6.48 -1.81
C TYR A 114 23.40 5.98 -2.83
N PRO A 115 23.03 5.18 -3.84
CA PRO A 115 23.98 4.69 -4.83
C PRO A 115 24.57 5.84 -5.65
N ALA A 116 25.88 5.81 -5.91
CA ALA A 116 26.55 6.84 -6.71
C ALA A 116 26.00 6.95 -8.15
N GLY A 117 25.47 5.84 -8.70
CA GLY A 117 24.83 5.78 -10.03
C GLY A 117 23.34 6.12 -10.04
N GLY A 118 22.78 6.61 -8.93
CA GLY A 118 21.35 6.86 -8.80
C GLY A 118 20.55 5.61 -8.40
N ILE A 119 19.26 5.81 -8.13
CA ILE A 119 18.38 4.75 -7.61
C ILE A 119 18.17 3.59 -8.60
N GLY A 120 18.29 3.85 -9.91
CA GLY A 120 18.15 2.84 -10.97
C GLY A 120 19.12 1.65 -10.80
N ARG A 121 20.29 1.90 -10.23
CA ARG A 121 21.31 0.88 -9.98
C ARG A 121 20.81 -0.28 -9.09
N ILE A 122 19.85 -0.01 -8.21
CA ILE A 122 19.24 -1.06 -7.38
C ILE A 122 18.45 -2.04 -8.26
N ALA A 123 17.67 -1.54 -9.20
CA ALA A 123 16.88 -2.36 -10.11
C ALA A 123 17.76 -3.10 -11.12
N GLU A 124 18.80 -2.45 -11.65
CA GLU A 124 19.80 -3.06 -12.54
C GLU A 124 20.50 -4.26 -11.87
N ASN A 125 21.02 -4.07 -10.65
CA ASN A 125 21.67 -5.14 -9.90
C ASN A 125 20.69 -6.29 -9.58
N LEU A 126 19.41 -5.99 -9.34
CA LEU A 126 18.37 -7.01 -9.13
C LEU A 126 18.12 -7.82 -10.41
N GLN A 127 18.02 -7.15 -11.56
CA GLN A 127 17.88 -7.79 -12.86
C GLN A 127 19.08 -8.73 -13.13
N GLU A 128 20.31 -8.23 -12.99
CA GLU A 128 21.53 -9.03 -13.17
C GLU A 128 21.55 -10.25 -12.23
N GLY A 129 21.03 -10.10 -11.00
CA GLY A 129 20.91 -11.20 -10.04
C GLY A 129 19.91 -12.27 -10.49
N ILE A 130 18.76 -11.87 -11.03
CA ILE A 130 17.71 -12.78 -11.51
C ILE A 130 18.17 -13.51 -12.77
N GLU A 131 18.82 -12.82 -13.71
CA GLU A 131 19.25 -13.38 -15.00
C GLU A 131 20.31 -14.49 -14.87
N ARG A 132 20.96 -14.64 -13.71
CA ARG A 132 21.87 -15.77 -13.44
C ARG A 132 21.19 -17.13 -13.48
N ASN A 133 19.93 -17.22 -13.05
CA ASN A 133 19.16 -18.47 -12.95
C ASN A 133 17.72 -18.34 -13.48
N GLY A 134 17.38 -17.22 -14.10
CA GLY A 134 16.03 -16.85 -14.50
C GLY A 134 16.06 -15.98 -15.74
N ARG A 135 14.92 -15.37 -16.05
CA ARG A 135 14.77 -14.46 -17.19
C ARG A 135 14.01 -13.22 -16.77
N VAL A 136 14.50 -12.07 -17.22
CA VAL A 136 13.78 -10.80 -17.12
C VAL A 136 13.46 -10.38 -18.55
N LEU A 137 12.18 -10.14 -18.83
CA LEU A 137 11.72 -9.70 -20.15
C LEU A 137 11.31 -8.23 -20.04
N THR A 138 12.06 -7.35 -20.68
CA THR A 138 11.69 -5.94 -20.87
C THR A 138 10.88 -5.78 -22.15
N ASP A 139 10.21 -4.63 -22.30
CA ASP A 139 9.36 -4.36 -23.47
C ASP A 139 8.26 -5.42 -23.70
N ALA A 140 7.89 -6.11 -22.61
CA ALA A 140 6.93 -7.19 -22.54
C ALA A 140 5.68 -6.72 -21.79
N ARG A 141 4.80 -5.99 -22.49
CA ARG A 141 3.54 -5.53 -21.91
C ARG A 141 2.53 -6.68 -21.87
N ILE A 142 1.96 -6.96 -20.70
CA ILE A 142 0.82 -7.87 -20.57
C ILE A 142 -0.40 -7.23 -21.23
N GLY A 143 -0.98 -7.93 -22.20
CA GLY A 143 -2.21 -7.51 -22.87
C GLY A 143 -3.43 -8.19 -22.28
N GLU A 144 -3.35 -9.50 -22.07
CA GLU A 144 -4.46 -10.32 -21.59
C GLU A 144 -3.97 -11.38 -20.61
N LEU A 145 -4.86 -11.76 -19.70
CA LEU A 145 -4.65 -12.84 -18.74
C LEU A 145 -5.78 -13.84 -18.92
N ARG A 146 -5.48 -15.02 -19.46
CA ARG A 146 -6.50 -16.06 -19.67
C ARG A 146 -6.69 -16.90 -18.43
N HIS A 147 -7.94 -17.15 -18.07
CA HIS A 147 -8.29 -17.91 -16.89
C HIS A 147 -9.43 -18.90 -17.15
N ASP A 148 -9.36 -20.06 -16.50
CA ASP A 148 -10.48 -20.98 -16.37
C ASP A 148 -11.03 -20.90 -14.94
N GLY A 149 -12.25 -20.39 -14.80
CA GLY A 149 -12.86 -20.12 -13.50
C GLY A 149 -12.00 -19.16 -12.67
N LEU A 150 -11.45 -19.65 -11.55
CA LEU A 150 -10.58 -18.89 -10.64
C LEU A 150 -9.08 -19.12 -10.90
N ARG A 151 -8.72 -19.94 -11.90
CA ARG A 151 -7.32 -20.30 -12.18
C ARG A 151 -6.82 -19.54 -13.40
N LEU A 152 -5.74 -18.78 -13.23
CA LEU A 152 -4.99 -18.24 -14.36
C LEU A 152 -4.23 -19.37 -15.06
N GLU A 153 -4.36 -19.45 -16.38
CA GLU A 153 -3.66 -20.45 -17.20
C GLU A 153 -2.45 -19.87 -17.91
N ARG A 154 -2.59 -18.65 -18.44
CA ARG A 154 -1.56 -18.01 -19.26
C ARG A 154 -1.66 -16.50 -19.26
N ALA A 155 -0.50 -15.86 -19.40
CA ALA A 155 -0.39 -14.44 -19.68
C ALA A 155 -0.05 -14.23 -21.16
N VAL A 156 -0.84 -13.40 -21.85
CA VAL A 156 -0.59 -13.01 -23.23
C VAL A 156 0.16 -11.69 -23.22
N VAL A 157 1.38 -11.72 -23.75
CA VAL A 157 2.26 -10.56 -23.84
C VAL A 157 2.13 -9.95 -25.24
N ASN A 158 1.81 -8.66 -25.27
CA ASN A 158 1.72 -7.84 -26.47
C ASN A 158 2.85 -6.79 -26.39
N GLY A 159 3.98 -7.06 -27.03
CA GLY A 159 5.09 -6.11 -27.06
C GLY A 159 6.22 -6.57 -27.97
N PRO A 160 7.09 -5.66 -28.44
CA PRO A 160 8.21 -6.00 -29.31
C PRO A 160 9.26 -6.87 -28.61
N GLY A 161 9.32 -6.85 -27.26
CA GLY A 161 10.32 -7.57 -26.48
C GLY A 161 10.13 -9.08 -26.40
N SER A 162 8.88 -9.58 -26.48
CA SER A 162 8.54 -11.01 -26.54
C SER A 162 7.03 -11.21 -26.69
N PRO A 163 6.46 -11.11 -27.90
CA PRO A 163 5.04 -11.41 -28.11
C PRO A 163 4.81 -12.92 -27.96
N GLY A 164 3.80 -13.31 -27.19
CA GLY A 164 3.48 -14.72 -27.03
C GLY A 164 2.65 -15.05 -25.78
N ASP A 165 2.30 -16.32 -25.69
CA ASP A 165 1.58 -16.91 -24.58
C ASP A 165 2.57 -17.52 -23.58
N PHE A 166 2.48 -17.09 -22.33
CA PHE A 166 3.29 -17.59 -21.24
C PHE A 166 2.42 -18.42 -20.28
N PRO A 167 2.41 -19.76 -20.41
CA PRO A 167 1.70 -20.62 -19.48
C PRO A 167 2.43 -20.67 -18.13
N GLY A 168 1.68 -20.83 -17.05
CA GLY A 168 2.22 -20.91 -15.71
C GLY A 168 1.24 -21.57 -14.74
N GLU A 169 1.77 -22.15 -13.67
CA GLU A 169 0.95 -22.70 -12.59
C GLU A 169 0.62 -21.63 -11.55
N GLU A 170 1.57 -20.72 -11.31
CA GLU A 170 1.46 -19.64 -10.35
C GLU A 170 1.84 -18.30 -11.00
N PHE A 171 1.07 -17.26 -10.68
CA PHE A 171 1.31 -15.91 -11.17
C PHE A 171 1.34 -14.95 -9.99
N VAL A 172 2.43 -14.20 -9.86
CA VAL A 172 2.55 -13.11 -8.89
C VAL A 172 2.47 -11.80 -9.66
N SER A 173 1.42 -11.02 -9.40
CA SER A 173 1.21 -9.74 -10.09
C SER A 173 1.44 -8.56 -9.17
N THR A 174 2.24 -7.61 -9.66
CA THR A 174 2.43 -6.28 -9.08
C THR A 174 1.74 -5.19 -9.91
N LEU A 175 0.94 -5.57 -10.91
CA LEU A 175 0.15 -4.64 -11.71
C LEU A 175 -0.93 -3.96 -10.85
N PRO A 176 -1.34 -2.72 -11.18
CA PRO A 176 -2.49 -2.09 -10.54
C PRO A 176 -3.72 -3.00 -10.66
N LEU A 177 -4.42 -3.22 -9.54
CA LEU A 177 -5.54 -4.16 -9.47
C LEU A 177 -6.63 -3.84 -10.51
N THR A 178 -6.90 -2.56 -10.73
CA THR A 178 -7.88 -2.10 -11.72
C THR A 178 -7.47 -2.50 -13.14
N SER A 179 -6.19 -2.37 -13.48
CA SER A 179 -5.64 -2.81 -14.75
C SER A 179 -5.68 -4.32 -14.88
N LEU A 180 -5.29 -5.05 -13.84
CA LEU A 180 -5.31 -6.51 -13.81
C LEU A 180 -6.71 -7.06 -14.08
N VAL A 181 -7.72 -6.57 -13.37
CA VAL A 181 -9.12 -7.01 -13.55
C VAL A 181 -9.61 -6.72 -14.97
N GLY A 182 -9.24 -5.57 -15.55
CA GLY A 182 -9.60 -5.22 -16.93
C GLY A 182 -8.95 -6.11 -18.00
N MET A 183 -7.84 -6.79 -17.68
CA MET A 183 -7.09 -7.67 -18.58
C MET A 183 -7.54 -9.14 -18.53
N LEU A 184 -8.38 -9.52 -17.57
CA LEU A 184 -8.85 -10.91 -17.43
C LEU A 184 -9.78 -11.29 -18.58
N ARG A 185 -9.51 -12.44 -19.20
CA ARG A 185 -10.33 -13.03 -20.26
C ARG A 185 -10.58 -14.51 -19.96
N PRO A 186 -11.81 -15.01 -20.16
CA PRO A 186 -12.08 -16.45 -20.10
C PRO A 186 -11.35 -17.21 -21.23
#